data_AF-A0A6S4TJY1-F1
#
_entry.id   AF-A0A6S4TJY1-F1
#
_cell.length_a   1.000
_cell.length_b   1.000
_cell.length_c   1.000
_cell.angle_alpha   90.00
_cell.angle_beta   90.00
_cell.angle_gamma   90.00
#
_symmetry.space_group_name_H-M   'P 1'
#
loop_
_entity.id
_entity.type
_entity.pdbx_description
1 polymer ?
#
loop_
_entity_poly.entity_id
_entity_poly.type
_entity_poly.pdbx_seq_one_letter_code
_entity_poly.pdbx_strand_id
1 'polypeptide(L)'
;MDSYTLRQEANHDILKIYFKKQKGEFFAKSVKFKYPRQRKTMLVDSGTHEYKDVTEINANLKYVVDELDNLTQGVHVQADPDIKQKILRDLRHLEKVVQNKISEIERDLEKL
;
A
#
# COMPACT_ATOMS: atom_id res chain seq x y z
N MET A 1 21.06 -9.45 5.44
CA MET A 1 20.56 -10.25 4.32
C MET A 1 19.95 -9.27 3.35
N ASP A 2 20.02 -9.54 2.05
CA ASP A 2 19.35 -8.68 1.08
C ASP A 2 17.84 -8.88 1.26
N SER A 3 17.08 -7.79 1.18
CA SER A 3 15.64 -7.83 1.38
C SER A 3 14.95 -6.83 0.46
N TYR A 4 13.66 -7.00 0.24
CA TYR A 4 12.89 -6.05 -0.55
C TYR A 4 11.50 -5.82 0.02
N THR A 5 10.91 -4.71 -0.38
CA THR A 5 9.55 -4.31 -0.05
C THR A 5 8.82 -3.92 -1.34
N LEU A 6 7.60 -4.41 -1.52
CA LEU A 6 6.72 -4.02 -2.61
C LEU A 6 5.49 -3.29 -2.05
N ARG A 7 5.25 -2.06 -2.52
CA ARG A 7 4.09 -1.25 -2.11
C ARG A 7 3.33 -0.77 -3.34
N GLN A 8 2.01 -0.85 -3.28
CA GLN A 8 1.16 -0.17 -4.25
C GLN A 8 0.88 1.27 -3.81
N GLU A 9 1.15 2.25 -4.66
CA GLU A 9 0.85 3.66 -4.48
C GLU A 9 -0.02 4.17 -5.65
N ALA A 10 -1.31 4.33 -5.39
CA ALA A 10 -2.32 4.69 -6.39
C ALA A 10 -2.27 3.76 -7.64
N ASN A 11 -1.79 4.29 -8.77
CA ASN A 11 -1.66 3.58 -10.05
C ASN A 11 -0.24 3.05 -10.31
N HIS A 12 0.60 2.96 -9.28
CA HIS A 12 1.97 2.48 -9.42
C HIS A 12 2.32 1.45 -8.37
N ASP A 13 3.24 0.58 -8.71
CA ASP A 13 3.94 -0.29 -7.77
C ASP A 13 5.34 0.25 -7.52
N ILE A 14 5.69 0.39 -6.25
CA ILE A 14 7.00 0.80 -5.78
C ILE A 14 7.71 -0.41 -5.21
N LEU A 15 8.74 -0.85 -5.90
CA LEU A 15 9.65 -1.90 -5.45
C LEU A 15 10.90 -1.24 -4.88
N LYS A 16 11.23 -1.54 -3.63
CA LYS A 16 12.48 -1.08 -3.00
C LYS A 16 13.28 -2.27 -2.53
N ILE A 17 14.53 -2.35 -2.98
CA ILE A 17 15.47 -3.44 -2.64
C ILE A 17 16.56 -2.85 -1.76
N TYR A 18 16.85 -3.54 -0.66
CA TYR A 18 17.85 -3.20 0.34
C TYR A 18 19.00 -4.19 0.23
N PHE A 19 20.20 -3.67 -0.05
CA PHE A 19 21.41 -4.49 -0.11
C PHE A 19 22.11 -4.50 1.25
N LYS A 20 22.64 -5.66 1.62
CA LYS A 20 23.49 -5.81 2.80
C LYS A 20 24.75 -4.95 2.63
N LYS A 21 25.07 -4.18 3.66
CA LYS A 21 26.29 -3.39 3.75
C LYS A 21 27.52 -4.29 3.59
N GLN A 22 28.42 -3.96 2.66
CA GLN A 22 29.71 -4.65 2.55
C GLN A 22 30.71 -4.13 3.59
N LYS A 23 31.69 -4.97 3.95
CA LYS A 23 32.71 -4.61 4.96
C LYS A 23 33.54 -3.43 4.44
N GLY A 24 33.37 -2.25 5.06
CA GLY A 24 34.02 -1.00 4.66
C GLY A 24 33.07 0.07 4.10
N GLU A 25 31.81 -0.27 3.79
CA GLU A 25 30.81 0.73 3.43
C GLU A 25 30.24 1.42 4.68
N PHE A 26 29.94 2.72 4.62
CA PHE A 26 29.34 3.48 5.73
C PHE A 26 27.82 3.41 5.77
N PHE A 27 27.16 3.22 4.64
CA PHE A 27 25.69 3.19 4.51
C PHE A 27 25.24 1.94 3.74
N ALA A 28 24.06 1.42 4.08
CA ALA A 28 23.41 0.38 3.29
C ALA A 28 22.88 0.99 1.97
N LYS A 29 23.13 0.32 0.85
CA LYS A 29 22.63 0.73 -0.46
C LYS A 29 21.19 0.26 -0.65
N SER A 30 20.37 1.07 -1.30
CA SER A 30 19.04 0.66 -1.72
C SER A 30 18.72 1.21 -3.10
N VAL A 31 17.89 0.49 -3.85
CA VAL A 31 17.36 0.92 -5.15
C VAL A 31 15.85 0.93 -5.10
N LYS A 32 15.25 1.89 -5.79
CA LYS A 32 13.80 2.08 -5.88
C LYS A 32 13.38 2.06 -7.34
N PHE A 33 12.45 1.18 -7.67
CA PHE A 33 11.82 1.07 -8.97
C PHE A 33 10.34 1.44 -8.86
N LYS A 34 9.83 2.13 -9.89
CA LYS A 34 8.43 2.53 -10.00
C LYS A 34 7.85 1.92 -11.27
N TYR A 35 6.84 1.09 -11.12
CA TYR A 35 6.16 0.42 -12.21
C TYR A 35 4.74 1.00 -12.37
N PRO A 36 4.36 1.51 -13.54
CA PRO A 36 2.99 1.93 -13.78
C PRO A 36 2.07 0.71 -13.91
N ARG A 37 0.89 0.77 -13.29
CA ARG A 37 -0.18 -0.21 -13.49
C ARG A 37 -1.05 0.18 -14.67
N GLN A 38 -1.40 -0.80 -15.49
CA GLN A 38 -2.37 -0.59 -16.56
C GLN A 38 -3.78 -0.66 -15.98
N ARG A 39 -4.62 0.34 -16.31
CA ARG A 39 -6.05 0.34 -15.99
C ARG A 39 -6.80 -0.32 -17.13
N LYS A 40 -7.54 -1.38 -16.84
CA LYS A 40 -8.45 -2.01 -17.80
C LYS A 40 -9.85 -1.92 -17.24
N THR A 41 -10.73 -1.27 -17.99
CA THR A 41 -12.16 -1.22 -17.68
C THR A 41 -12.80 -2.45 -18.34
N MET A 42 -13.26 -3.40 -17.53
CA MET A 42 -13.95 -4.58 -18.04
C MET A 42 -15.45 -4.48 -17.75
N LEU A 43 -16.27 -4.83 -18.74
CA LEU A 43 -17.71 -5.00 -18.59
C LEU A 43 -17.96 -6.31 -17.83
N VAL A 44 -18.53 -6.22 -16.62
CA VAL A 44 -18.70 -7.38 -15.73
C VAL A 44 -20.05 -8.08 -15.94
N ASP A 45 -21.04 -7.38 -16.52
CA ASP A 45 -22.36 -7.95 -16.78
C ASP A 45 -22.98 -7.41 -18.08
N SER A 46 -23.56 -8.33 -18.87
CA SER A 46 -24.26 -8.00 -20.13
C SER A 46 -25.70 -7.51 -19.90
N GLY A 47 -26.25 -7.68 -18.68
CA GLY A 47 -27.59 -7.22 -18.32
C GLY A 47 -27.65 -5.79 -17.78
N THR A 48 -26.67 -5.38 -16.97
CA THR A 48 -26.68 -4.09 -16.25
C THR A 48 -25.58 -3.11 -16.65
N HIS A 49 -24.69 -3.47 -17.60
CA HIS A 49 -23.58 -2.63 -18.08
C HIS A 49 -22.67 -2.09 -16.96
N GLU A 50 -22.47 -2.83 -15.87
CA GLU A 50 -21.51 -2.44 -14.84
C GLU A 50 -20.07 -2.61 -15.33
N TYR A 51 -19.34 -1.49 -15.37
CA TYR A 51 -17.92 -1.44 -15.70
C TYR A 51 -17.10 -1.46 -14.42
N LYS A 52 -16.21 -2.44 -14.27
CA LYS A 52 -15.26 -2.51 -13.14
C LYS A 52 -13.86 -2.15 -13.64
N ASP A 53 -13.28 -1.14 -13.01
CA ASP A 53 -11.87 -0.80 -13.20
C ASP A 53 -11.00 -1.79 -12.45
N VAL A 54 -10.29 -2.64 -13.20
CA VAL A 54 -9.29 -3.57 -12.66
C VAL A 54 -7.91 -3.00 -12.96
N THR A 55 -7.04 -2.98 -11.95
CA THR A 55 -5.63 -2.62 -12.11
C THR A 55 -4.80 -3.90 -12.07
N GLU A 56 -4.07 -4.17 -13.15
CA GLU A 56 -3.20 -5.34 -13.25
C GLU A 56 -1.76 -4.96 -12.89
N ILE A 57 -1.07 -5.88 -12.19
CA ILE A 57 0.35 -5.75 -11.91
C ILE A 57 1.14 -5.87 -13.23
N ASN A 58 2.20 -5.08 -13.37
CA ASN A 58 3.05 -5.17 -14.55
C ASN A 58 3.69 -6.56 -14.64
N ALA A 59 3.60 -7.21 -15.81
CA ALA A 59 4.15 -8.56 -16.01
C ALA A 59 5.65 -8.63 -15.70
N ASN A 60 6.43 -7.59 -16.05
CA ASN A 60 7.86 -7.52 -15.73
C ASN A 60 8.10 -7.45 -14.21
N LEU A 61 7.25 -6.71 -13.48
CA LEU A 61 7.34 -6.66 -12.02
C LEU A 61 7.08 -8.02 -11.39
N LYS A 62 6.16 -8.82 -11.95
CA LYS A 62 5.93 -10.19 -11.49
C LYS A 62 7.20 -11.04 -11.60
N TYR A 63 7.85 -11.04 -12.76
CA TYR A 63 9.11 -11.78 -12.96
C TYR A 63 10.22 -11.32 -12.01
N VAL A 64 10.35 -10.01 -11.79
CA VAL A 64 11.34 -9.45 -10.87
C VAL A 64 11.06 -9.88 -9.42
N VAL A 65 9.80 -9.91 -9.00
CA VAL A 65 9.41 -10.39 -7.65
C VAL A 65 9.73 -11.87 -7.49
N ASP A 66 9.40 -12.70 -8.50
CA ASP A 66 9.70 -14.13 -8.47
C ASP A 66 11.22 -14.40 -8.37
N GLU A 67 12.05 -13.64 -9.09
CA GLU A 67 13.51 -13.72 -8.95
C GLU A 67 13.99 -13.26 -7.57
N LEU A 68 13.41 -12.18 -7.03
CA LEU A 68 13.78 -11.67 -5.71
C LEU A 68 13.39 -12.64 -4.59
N ASP A 69 12.25 -13.31 -4.69
CA ASP A 69 11.83 -14.34 -3.73
C ASP A 69 12.85 -15.49 -3.71
N ASN A 70 13.33 -15.92 -4.88
CA ASN A 70 14.38 -16.93 -5.01
C ASN A 70 15.72 -16.47 -4.40
N LEU A 71 16.14 -15.23 -4.67
CA LEU A 71 17.41 -14.69 -4.19
C LEU A 71 17.41 -14.37 -2.69
N THR A 72 16.26 -13.97 -2.15
CA THR A 72 16.11 -13.60 -0.73
C THR A 72 15.64 -14.78 0.13
N GLN A 73 15.53 -15.99 -0.42
CA GLN A 73 15.04 -17.20 0.28
C GLN A 73 13.69 -16.98 0.98
N GLY A 74 12.81 -16.19 0.38
CA GLY A 74 11.51 -15.82 0.96
C GLY A 74 11.58 -14.85 2.15
N VAL A 75 12.70 -14.17 2.40
CA VAL A 75 12.78 -13.04 3.34
C VAL A 75 12.15 -11.82 2.69
N HIS A 76 10.83 -11.89 2.55
CA HIS A 76 10.00 -10.83 2.06
C HIS A 76 9.58 -10.00 3.28
N VAL A 77 10.09 -8.75 3.37
CA VAL A 77 9.59 -7.81 4.36
C VAL A 77 8.23 -7.35 3.83
N GLN A 78 7.16 -8.04 4.24
CA GLN A 78 5.80 -7.65 3.89
C GLN A 78 5.65 -6.16 4.16
N ALA A 79 5.16 -5.42 3.16
CA ALA A 79 4.91 -4.00 3.30
C ALA A 79 3.83 -3.79 4.38
N ASP A 80 4.33 -3.54 5.59
CA ASP A 80 3.71 -2.91 6.74
C ASP A 80 2.27 -3.37 7.07
N PRO A 81 2.11 -4.47 7.84
CA PRO A 81 0.97 -4.58 8.75
C PRO A 81 0.74 -3.29 9.56
N ASP A 82 1.78 -2.48 9.80
CA ASP A 82 1.72 -1.20 10.47
C ASP A 82 0.87 -0.14 9.73
N ILE A 83 0.92 -0.06 8.39
CA ILE A 83 0.14 0.95 7.63
C ILE A 83 -1.36 0.69 7.74
N LYS A 84 -1.78 -0.58 7.58
CA LYS A 84 -3.20 -0.95 7.74
C LYS A 84 -3.69 -0.62 9.15
N GLN A 85 -2.87 -0.92 10.17
CA GLN A 85 -3.20 -0.61 11.56
C GLN A 85 -3.20 0.88 11.83
N LYS A 86 -2.28 1.65 11.23
CA LYS A 86 -2.24 3.11 11.31
C LYS A 86 -3.49 3.73 10.70
N ILE A 87 -3.88 3.32 9.49
CA ILE A 87 -5.11 3.80 8.83
C ILE A 87 -6.34 3.45 9.68
N LEU A 88 -6.39 2.25 10.25
CA LEU A 88 -7.49 1.85 11.15
C LEU A 88 -7.55 2.71 12.42
N ARG A 89 -6.39 3.03 13.01
CA ARG A 89 -6.29 3.93 14.18
C ARG A 89 -6.72 5.34 13.83
N ASP A 90 -6.25 5.87 12.71
CA ASP A 90 -6.60 7.21 12.23
C ASP A 90 -8.11 7.32 11.98
N LEU A 91 -8.73 6.27 11.40
CA LEU A 91 -10.19 6.20 11.18
C LEU A 91 -10.98 6.20 12.50
N ARG A 92 -10.61 5.34 13.46
CA ARG A 92 -11.27 5.30 14.79
C ARG A 92 -11.09 6.58 15.58
N HIS A 93 -9.93 7.23 15.45
CA HIS A 93 -9.69 8.51 16.09
C HIS A 93 -10.61 9.59 15.51
N LEU A 94 -10.74 9.66 14.19
CA LEU A 94 -11.63 10.61 13.54
C LEU A 94 -13.10 10.40 13.94
N GLU A 95 -13.56 9.15 13.98
CA GLU A 95 -14.91 8.80 14.43
C GLU A 95 -15.19 9.35 15.84
N LYS A 96 -14.24 9.16 16.77
CA LYS A 96 -14.35 9.70 18.14
C LYS A 96 -14.38 11.22 18.19
N VAL A 97 -13.55 11.89 17.39
CA VAL A 97 -13.53 13.36 17.31
C VAL A 97 -14.85 13.90 16.79
N VAL A 98 -15.41 13.27 15.75
CA VAL A 98 -16.71 13.65 15.19
C VAL A 98 -17.83 13.41 16.19
N GLN A 99 -17.87 12.27 16.87
CA GLN A 99 -18.87 11.98 17.91
C GLN A 99 -18.84 13.02 19.03
N ASN A 100 -17.64 13.35 19.53
CA ASN A 100 -17.51 14.39 20.56
C ASN A 100 -18.04 15.75 20.06
N LYS A 101 -17.74 16.12 18.81
CA LYS A 101 -18.22 17.38 18.23
C LYS A 101 -19.74 17.40 18.06
N ILE A 102 -20.34 16.28 17.67
CA ILE A 102 -21.81 16.13 17.59
C ILE A 102 -22.41 16.34 18.98
N SER A 103 -21.90 15.68 20.02
CA SER A 103 -22.44 15.81 21.38
C SER A 103 -22.26 17.22 21.97
N GLU A 104 -21.19 17.93 21.61
CA GLU A 104 -21.04 19.35 21.98
C GLU A 104 -22.13 20.20 21.31
N ILE A 105 -22.37 20.02 20.01
CA ILE A 105 -23.38 20.77 19.25
C ILE A 105 -24.79 20.46 19.76
N GLU A 106 -25.10 19.19 20.05
CA GLU A 106 -26.38 18.78 20.63
C GLU A 106 -26.62 19.45 21.99
N ARG A 107 -25.59 19.50 22.85
CA ARG A 107 -25.69 20.20 24.15
C ARG A 107 -25.87 21.70 24.01
N ASP A 108 -25.26 22.31 23.00
CA ASP A 108 -25.43 23.74 22.77
C ASP A 108 -26.81 24.05 22.17
N LEU A 109 -27.40 23.12 21.40
CA LEU A 109 -28.79 23.17 20.97
C LEU A 109 -29.77 23.05 22.14
N GLU A 110 -29.50 22.18 23.13
CA GLU A 110 -30.37 22.02 24.32
C GLU A 110 -30.42 23.26 25.24
N LYS A 111 -29.43 24.15 25.13
CA LYS A 111 -29.35 25.39 25.92
C LYS A 111 -30.05 26.58 25.25
N LEU A 112 -30.52 26.41 24.01
CA LEU A 112 -31.30 27.40 23.24
C LEU A 112 -32.80 27.16 23.43
#